data_AF-A0ABD1VD32-F1
#
_entry.id   AF-A0ABD1VD32-F1
#
_cell.length_a   1.000
_cell.length_b   1.000
_cell.length_c   1.000
_cell.angle_alpha   90.00
_cell.angle_beta   90.00
_cell.angle_gamma   90.00
#
_symmetry.space_group_name_H-M   'P 1'
#
loop_
_entity.id
_entity.type
_entity.pdbx_description
1 polymer ?
#
loop_
_entity_poly.entity_id
_entity_poly.type
_entity_poly.pdbx_seq_one_letter_code
_entity_poly.pdbx_strand_id
1 'polypeptide(L)'
;MLGNLISKSGCLKNLMTVMRKINPSIMLVSEVEENNNSPTFAYRFIEALFYYTALLDSLAEGMAQDKKNRMEIESVIYQEGIHSIVAAEGYERVTRSVPISVWRAFFARFGLVELELSTASVICVSSLLNC
;
A
#
# COMPACT_ATOMS: atom_id res chain seq x y z
N MET A 1 -0.83 4.21 6.78
CA MET A 1 0.04 4.00 5.59
C MET A 1 0.35 5.34 4.96
N LEU A 2 1.57 5.51 4.45
CA LEU A 2 2.03 6.69 3.70
C LEU A 2 1.20 6.93 2.44
N GLY A 3 0.61 5.89 1.84
CA GLY A 3 -0.35 6.01 0.74
C GLY A 3 -1.46 7.03 1.02
N ASN A 4 -1.96 7.10 2.26
CA ASN A 4 -3.01 8.06 2.66
C ASN A 4 -2.56 9.54 2.62
N LEU A 5 -1.25 9.78 2.51
CA LEU A 5 -0.67 11.12 2.36
C LEU A 5 -0.45 11.49 0.90
N ILE A 6 -0.58 10.55 -0.06
CA ILE A 6 -0.46 10.82 -1.50
C ILE A 6 -1.61 11.72 -1.98
N SER A 7 -2.83 11.49 -1.47
CA SER A 7 -4.01 12.31 -1.79
C SER A 7 -3.95 13.71 -1.15
N LYS A 8 -3.05 13.93 -0.18
CA LYS A 8 -2.95 15.20 0.57
C LYS A 8 -1.71 15.98 0.14
N SER A 9 -1.95 17.03 -0.65
CA SER A 9 -0.87 17.87 -1.20
C SER A 9 0.07 18.39 -0.10
N GLY A 10 1.38 18.17 -0.27
CA GLY A 10 2.42 18.67 0.64
C GLY A 10 2.66 17.84 1.90
N CYS A 11 1.74 16.93 2.28
CA CYS A 11 1.89 16.13 3.50
C CYS A 11 3.14 15.24 3.49
N LEU A 12 3.43 14.56 2.38
CA LEU A 12 4.64 13.73 2.25
C LEU A 12 5.93 14.56 2.37
N LYS A 13 5.98 15.75 1.77
CA LYS A 13 7.15 16.64 1.87
C LYS A 13 7.35 17.15 3.30
N ASN A 14 6.26 17.49 3.99
CA ASN A 14 6.29 17.92 5.38
C ASN A 14 6.77 16.77 6.28
N LEU A 15 6.27 15.56 6.06
CA LEU A 15 6.75 14.36 6.76
C LEU A 15 8.26 14.20 6.59
N MET A 16 8.79 14.31 5.36
CA MET A 16 10.24 14.20 5.13
C MET A 16 11.04 15.32 5.80
N THR A 17 10.44 16.50 5.95
CA THR A 17 11.06 17.62 6.70
C THR A 17 11.18 17.29 8.19
N VAL A 18 10.15 16.65 8.76
CA VAL A 18 10.16 16.16 10.14
C VAL A 18 11.17 15.02 10.30
N MET A 19 11.19 14.05 9.37
CA MET A 19 12.16 12.95 9.39
C MET A 19 13.60 13.45 9.37
N ARG A 20 13.90 14.48 8.58
CA ARG A 20 15.23 15.12 8.58
C ARG A 20 15.59 15.76 9.93
N LYS A 21 14.61 16.34 10.63
CA LYS A 21 14.84 16.94 11.96
C LYS A 21 15.06 15.89 13.04
N ILE A 22 14.33 14.78 12.98
CA ILE A 22 14.49 13.66 13.92
C ILE A 22 15.78 12.89 13.65
N ASN A 23 16.24 12.88 12.39
CA ASN A 23 17.46 12.20 11.94
C ASN A 23 17.53 10.73 12.38
N PRO A 24 16.51 9.90 12.04
CA PRO A 24 16.51 8.50 12.42
C PRO A 24 17.64 7.74 11.70
N SER A 25 18.25 6.78 12.39
CA SER A 25 19.27 5.92 11.79
C SER A 25 18.67 4.98 10.73
N ILE A 26 17.43 4.54 10.91
CA ILE A 26 16.71 3.61 10.03
C ILE A 26 15.25 4.04 9.94
N MET A 27 14.68 3.96 8.73
CA MET A 27 13.25 4.12 8.47
C MET A 27 12.73 2.86 7.78
N LEU A 28 11.76 2.19 8.39
CA LEU A 28 11.06 1.06 7.79
C LEU A 28 9.77 1.57 7.13
N VAL A 29 9.54 1.18 5.89
CA VAL A 29 8.34 1.52 5.12
C VAL A 29 7.66 0.24 4.69
N SER A 30 6.36 0.13 4.96
CA SER A 30 5.51 -0.97 4.53
C SER A 30 4.25 -0.38 3.90
N GLU A 31 4.10 -0.61 2.60
CA GLU A 31 3.01 -0.10 1.78
C GLU A 31 2.49 -1.22 0.88
N VAL A 32 1.27 -1.06 0.39
CA VAL A 32 0.66 -2.00 -0.56
C VAL A 32 1.29 -1.81 -1.94
N GLU A 33 1.70 -2.92 -2.57
CA GLU A 33 2.22 -2.92 -3.95
C GLU A 33 1.06 -2.93 -4.94
N GLU A 34 0.60 -1.73 -5.31
CA GLU A 34 -0.52 -1.52 -6.22
C GLU A 34 -0.35 -0.15 -6.92
N ASN A 35 -0.76 -0.03 -8.19
CA ASN A 35 -0.71 1.22 -8.94
C ASN A 35 -2.10 1.79 -9.30
N ASN A 36 -2.84 2.26 -8.29
CA ASN A 36 -4.12 2.93 -8.54
C ASN A 36 -4.00 4.46 -8.66
N ASN A 37 -2.81 5.07 -8.59
CA ASN A 37 -2.66 6.53 -8.68
C ASN A 37 -2.59 7.08 -10.13
N SER A 38 -2.77 6.24 -11.15
CA SER A 38 -2.81 6.67 -12.57
C SER A 38 -3.89 7.73 -12.82
N PRO A 39 -3.67 8.71 -13.73
CA PRO A 39 -4.71 9.67 -14.12
C PRO A 39 -5.83 9.01 -14.93
N THR A 40 -5.58 7.86 -15.57
CA THR A 40 -6.54 7.17 -16.45
C THR A 40 -7.40 6.18 -15.67
N PHE A 41 -8.72 6.37 -15.68
CA PHE A 41 -9.67 5.46 -15.00
C PHE A 41 -9.50 4.00 -15.44
N ALA A 42 -9.48 3.74 -16.76
CA ALA A 42 -9.37 2.38 -17.28
C ALA A 42 -8.13 1.63 -16.74
N TYR A 43 -7.00 2.33 -16.63
CA TYR A 43 -5.78 1.73 -16.06
C TYR A 43 -5.96 1.41 -14.57
N ARG A 44 -6.49 2.36 -13.79
CA ARG A 44 -6.76 2.12 -12.36
C ARG A 44 -7.73 0.97 -12.13
N PHE A 45 -8.77 0.89 -12.95
CA PHE A 45 -9.78 -0.17 -12.85
C PHE A 45 -9.18 -1.54 -13.09
N ILE A 46 -8.34 -1.68 -14.13
CA ILE A 46 -7.66 -2.94 -14.44
C ILE A 46 -6.70 -3.35 -13.32
N GLU A 47 -5.87 -2.42 -12.83
CA GLU A 47 -4.95 -2.67 -11.72
C GLU A 47 -5.70 -3.10 -10.45
N ALA A 48 -6.78 -2.39 -10.10
CA ALA A 48 -7.60 -2.71 -8.94
C ALA A 48 -8.28 -4.07 -9.09
N LEU A 49 -8.77 -4.41 -10.29
CA LEU A 49 -9.38 -5.71 -10.54
C LEU A 49 -8.39 -6.84 -10.26
N PHE A 50 -7.17 -6.77 -10.82
CA PHE A 50 -6.15 -7.78 -10.54
C PHE A 50 -5.76 -7.85 -9.07
N TYR A 51 -5.56 -6.70 -8.43
CA TYR A 51 -5.19 -6.62 -7.02
C TYR A 51 -6.27 -7.22 -6.11
N TYR A 52 -7.52 -6.75 -6.24
CA TYR A 52 -8.61 -7.23 -5.39
C TYR A 52 -9.00 -8.66 -5.69
N THR A 53 -8.93 -9.14 -6.94
CA THR A 53 -9.15 -10.56 -7.23
C THR A 53 -8.13 -11.44 -6.49
N ALA A 54 -6.83 -11.14 -6.61
CA ALA A 54 -5.80 -11.90 -5.90
C ALA A 54 -5.98 -11.86 -4.37
N LEU A 55 -6.35 -10.70 -3.83
CA LEU A 55 -6.61 -10.52 -2.41
C LEU A 55 -7.82 -11.32 -1.92
N LEU A 56 -8.94 -11.25 -2.64
CA LEU A 56 -10.16 -11.99 -2.30
C LEU A 56 -9.96 -13.49 -2.42
N ASP A 57 -9.25 -13.97 -3.44
CA ASP A 57 -8.92 -15.39 -3.60
C ASP A 57 -8.05 -15.88 -2.41
N SER A 58 -7.05 -15.09 -2.01
CA SER A 58 -6.19 -15.41 -0.87
C SER A 58 -6.97 -15.49 0.45
N LEU A 59 -7.95 -14.61 0.66
CA LEU A 59 -8.82 -14.62 1.83
C LEU A 59 -9.83 -15.76 1.79
N ALA A 60 -10.33 -16.10 0.60
CA ALA A 60 -11.25 -17.21 0.42
C ALA A 60 -10.62 -18.54 0.87
N GLU A 61 -9.34 -18.73 0.54
CA GLU A 61 -8.54 -19.89 0.96
C GLU A 61 -8.11 -19.79 2.43
N GLY A 62 -7.45 -18.69 2.82
CA GLY A 62 -6.88 -18.52 4.16
C GLY A 62 -7.92 -18.41 5.28
N MET A 63 -9.16 -18.02 4.97
CA MET A 63 -10.24 -17.85 5.94
C MET A 63 -11.47 -18.73 5.63
N ALA A 64 -11.26 -19.90 5.00
CA ALA A 64 -12.35 -20.78 4.59
C ALA A 64 -13.31 -21.17 5.73
N GLN A 65 -12.78 -21.32 6.95
CA GLN A 65 -13.55 -21.66 8.16
C GLN A 65 -14.06 -20.45 8.94
N ASP A 66 -13.53 -19.24 8.66
CA ASP A 66 -13.87 -18.00 9.36
C ASP A 66 -14.66 -17.04 8.44
N LYS A 67 -15.82 -17.52 7.99
CA LYS A 67 -16.66 -16.82 7.01
C LYS A 67 -17.13 -15.45 7.49
N LYS A 68 -17.35 -15.29 8.80
CA LYS A 68 -17.87 -14.04 9.36
C LYS A 68 -16.82 -12.93 9.22
N ASN A 69 -15.60 -13.18 9.70
CA ASN A 69 -14.53 -12.19 9.61
C ASN A 69 -14.12 -11.97 8.16
N ARG A 70 -14.13 -13.01 7.32
CA ARG A 70 -13.92 -12.87 5.88
C ARG A 70 -14.93 -11.91 5.25
N MET A 71 -16.23 -12.12 5.47
CA MET A 71 -17.26 -11.21 4.94
C MET A 71 -17.10 -9.78 5.42
N GLU A 72 -16.71 -9.55 6.68
CA GLU A 72 -16.43 -8.21 7.21
C GLU A 72 -15.25 -7.54 6.49
N ILE A 73 -14.16 -8.28 6.29
CA ILE A 73 -12.99 -7.80 5.53
C ILE A 73 -13.37 -7.45 4.10
N GLU A 74 -14.03 -8.37 3.40
CA GLU A 74 -14.40 -8.25 1.98
C GLU A 74 -15.40 -7.10 1.74
N SER A 75 -16.40 -6.95 2.62
CA SER A 75 -17.52 -6.02 2.39
C SER A 75 -17.34 -4.65 3.04
N VAL A 76 -16.58 -4.55 4.14
CA VAL A 76 -16.45 -3.30 4.91
C VAL A 76 -15.04 -2.73 4.79
N ILE A 77 -14.01 -3.55 5.01
CA ILE A 77 -12.63 -3.03 5.08
C ILE A 77 -12.12 -2.60 3.70
N TYR A 78 -12.41 -3.35 2.65
CA TYR A 78 -11.98 -3.01 1.29
C TYR A 78 -12.92 -2.08 0.52
N GLN A 79 -14.08 -1.77 1.09
CA GLN A 79 -15.09 -0.94 0.46
C GLN A 79 -14.53 0.43 0.05
N GLU A 80 -13.76 1.08 0.92
CA GLU A 80 -13.25 2.44 0.66
C GLU A 80 -12.29 2.46 -0.53
N GLY A 81 -11.38 1.49 -0.62
CA GLY A 81 -10.43 1.41 -1.73
C GLY A 81 -11.12 1.13 -3.07
N ILE A 82 -12.07 0.18 -3.08
CA ILE A 82 -12.87 -0.12 -4.28
C ILE A 82 -13.69 1.12 -4.69
N HIS A 83 -14.38 1.75 -3.74
CA HIS A 83 -15.17 2.96 -4.00
C HIS A 83 -14.31 4.10 -4.54
N SER A 84 -13.12 4.32 -3.95
CA SER A 84 -12.19 5.37 -4.37
C SER A 84 -11.63 5.17 -5.78
N ILE A 85 -11.76 3.97 -6.36
CA ILE A 85 -11.30 3.65 -7.72
C ILE A 85 -12.47 3.65 -8.71
N VAL A 86 -13.59 3.03 -8.34
CA VAL A 86 -14.73 2.79 -9.24
C VAL A 86 -15.70 3.96 -9.30
N ALA A 87 -15.91 4.67 -8.18
CA ALA A 87 -17.00 5.62 -8.00
C ALA A 87 -16.56 7.06 -7.72
N ALA A 88 -15.26 7.32 -7.59
CA ALA A 88 -14.73 8.64 -7.24
C ALA A 88 -13.66 9.11 -8.24
N GLU A 89 -13.58 10.43 -8.44
CA GLU A 89 -12.58 11.05 -9.32
C GLU A 89 -11.88 12.25 -8.66
N GLY A 90 -10.73 12.64 -9.20
CA GLY A 90 -10.02 13.83 -8.74
C GLY A 90 -9.73 13.84 -7.23
N TYR A 91 -10.18 14.89 -6.55
CA TYR A 91 -9.97 15.12 -5.11
C TYR A 91 -10.87 14.26 -4.21
N GLU A 92 -11.94 13.67 -4.75
CA GLU A 92 -12.81 12.76 -3.99
C GLU A 92 -12.12 11.41 -3.72
N ARG A 93 -11.05 11.12 -4.46
CA ARG A 93 -10.25 9.90 -4.30
C ARG A 93 -9.37 9.98 -3.07
N VAL A 94 -9.79 9.25 -2.03
CA VAL A 94 -9.14 9.18 -0.73
C VAL A 94 -7.99 8.15 -0.68
N THR A 95 -8.16 7.01 -1.35
CA THR A 95 -7.18 5.91 -1.38
C THR A 95 -6.33 5.99 -2.63
N ARG A 96 -5.01 6.08 -2.44
CA ARG A 96 -4.03 6.12 -3.51
C ARG A 96 -2.81 5.28 -3.14
N SER A 97 -2.43 4.40 -4.05
CA SER A 97 -1.31 3.47 -3.97
C SER A 97 -0.38 3.72 -5.15
N VAL A 98 0.92 3.56 -4.93
CA VAL A 98 1.96 3.63 -5.95
C VAL A 98 2.94 2.49 -5.72
N PRO A 99 3.56 1.95 -6.79
CA PRO A 99 4.49 0.84 -6.67
C PRO A 99 5.76 1.26 -5.92
N ILE A 100 6.50 0.29 -5.40
CA ILE A 100 7.75 0.49 -4.65
C ILE A 100 8.77 1.35 -5.41
N SER A 101 8.79 1.28 -6.73
CA SER A 101 9.67 2.10 -7.58
C SER A 101 9.44 3.61 -7.39
N VAL A 102 8.18 4.03 -7.21
CA VAL A 102 7.80 5.42 -6.94
C VAL A 102 8.25 5.83 -5.54
N TRP A 103 8.08 4.97 -4.54
CA TRP A 103 8.54 5.22 -3.18
C TRP A 103 10.06 5.35 -3.10
N ARG A 104 10.81 4.43 -3.74
CA ARG A 104 12.28 4.49 -3.86
C ARG A 104 12.73 5.83 -4.45
N ALA A 105 12.16 6.22 -5.59
CA ALA A 105 12.46 7.49 -6.24
C ALA A 105 12.10 8.69 -5.35
N PHE A 106 10.98 8.64 -4.62
CA PHE A 106 10.59 9.68 -3.68
C PHE A 106 11.60 9.84 -2.55
N PHE A 107 11.98 8.76 -1.87
CA PHE A 107 12.93 8.81 -0.74
C PHE A 107 14.34 9.20 -1.16
N ALA A 108 14.80 8.76 -2.34
CA ALA A 108 16.10 9.14 -2.89
C ALA A 108 16.24 10.67 -3.04
N ARG A 109 15.15 11.38 -3.40
CA ARG A 109 15.14 12.85 -3.49
C ARG A 109 15.40 13.56 -2.16
N PHE A 110 15.24 12.86 -1.03
CA PHE A 110 15.51 13.39 0.30
C PHE A 110 16.84 12.91 0.89
N GLY A 111 17.62 12.15 0.13
CA GLY A 111 18.93 11.64 0.52
C GLY A 111 18.89 10.35 1.34
N LEU A 112 17.74 9.65 1.36
CA LEU A 112 17.65 8.34 1.98
C LEU A 112 18.24 7.29 1.04
N VAL A 113 18.94 6.32 1.63
CA VAL A 113 19.55 5.19 0.92
C VAL A 113 18.77 3.93 1.28
N GLU A 114 18.47 3.12 0.27
CA GLU A 114 17.81 1.83 0.47
C GLU A 114 18.76 0.85 1.16
N LEU A 115 18.25 0.11 2.14
CA LEU A 115 18.97 -0.92 2.85
C LEU A 115 18.30 -2.27 2.58
N GLU A 116 19.12 -3.28 2.32
CA GLU A 116 18.64 -4.65 2.22
C GLU A 116 18.18 -5.14 3.60
N LEU A 117 17.11 -5.96 3.60
CA LEU A 117 16.70 -6.67 4.80
C LEU A 117 17.77 -7.70 5.18
N SER A 118 17.95 -7.90 6.48
CA SER A 118 18.89 -8.93 6.94
C SER A 118 18.45 -10.33 6.51
N THR A 119 19.40 -11.23 6.31
CA THR A 119 19.11 -12.66 6.03
C THR A 119 18.20 -13.27 7.10
N ALA A 120 18.39 -12.89 8.37
CA ALA A 120 17.52 -13.34 9.46
C ALA A 120 16.07 -12.87 9.29
N SER A 121 15.85 -11.65 8.82
CA SER A 121 14.51 -11.13 8.50
C SER A 121 13.86 -11.91 7.35
N VAL A 122 14.62 -12.22 6.30
CA VAL A 122 14.13 -13.00 5.16
C VAL A 122 13.76 -14.43 5.57
N ILE A 123 14.58 -15.06 6.40
CA ILE A 123 14.31 -16.40 6.94
C ILE A 123 13.05 -16.36 7.81
N CYS A 124 12.92 -15.36 8.70
CA CYS A 124 11.75 -15.21 9.57
C CYS A 124 10.45 -15.13 8.76
N VAL A 125 10.42 -14.30 7.71
CA VAL A 125 9.25 -14.18 6.82
C VAL A 125 8.97 -15.51 6.11
N SER A 126 10.01 -16.18 5.62
CA SER A 126 9.86 -17.49 4.96
C SER A 126 9.30 -18.55 5.90
N SER A 127 9.69 -18.54 7.18
CA SER A 127 9.12 -19.44 8.19
C SER A 127 7.66 -19.14 8.47
N LEU A 128 7.27 -17.86 8.55
CA LEU A 128 5.87 -17.47 8.77
C LEU A 128 4.94 -17.90 7.63
N LEU A 129 5.42 -17.92 6.39
CA LEU A 129 4.63 -18.32 5.21
C LEU A 129 4.52 -19.84 5.03
N ASN A 130 5.36 -20.63 5.71
CA ASN A 130 5.37 -22.09 5.63
C ASN A 130 4.66 -22.77 6.84
N CYS A 131 4.00 -21.98 7.68
CA CYS A 131 3.15 -22.47 8.78
C CYS A 131 1.71 -22.68 8.29
#